data_AF-A0A0A1I1S9-F1
#
_entry.id   AF-A0A0A1I1S9-F1
#
_cell.length_a   1.000
_cell.length_b   1.000
_cell.length_c   1.000
_cell.angle_alpha   90.00
_cell.angle_beta   90.00
_cell.angle_gamma   90.00
#
_symmetry.space_group_name_H-M   'P 1'
#
loop_
_entity.id
_entity.type
_entity.pdbx_description
1 polymer ?
#
loop_
_entity_poly.entity_id
_entity_poly.type
_entity_poly.pdbx_seq_one_letter_code
_entity_poly.pdbx_strand_id
1 'polypeptide(L)'
;MHSIELSLGFKGKRTYVHGSDMLNATMQSIMDHTPHARIEKLDFKIGTMTSHLLNCCWWPRSTPQAPAGKDIANFTFYLDGVEHEGRLTQAEGLAEDRRAYDESLIESNCRYSDARHSISLTNMPADFSSIEVLIYLNKALHLKELCLPTGCQWVFCRWESPKWPLSHDLSGVELTIEQTLGTRLSRTCIELGAEQIGTIYFSALKVD
;
A
#
# COMPACT_ATOMS: atom_id res chain seq x y z
N MET A 1 11.64 21.12 -3.45
CA MET A 1 11.82 19.68 -3.13
C MET A 1 11.61 19.54 -1.64
N HIS A 2 10.66 18.71 -1.23
CA HIS A 2 10.49 18.30 0.16
C HIS A 2 11.26 17.02 0.39
N SER A 3 11.89 16.88 1.56
CA SER A 3 12.66 15.69 1.95
C SER A 3 12.53 15.46 3.44
N ILE A 4 12.23 14.23 3.83
CA ILE A 4 12.07 13.83 5.23
C ILE A 4 12.39 12.34 5.41
N GLU A 5 13.01 11.99 6.51
CA GLU A 5 13.21 10.59 6.91
C GLU A 5 11.91 10.03 7.51
N LEU A 6 11.53 8.82 7.08
CA LEU A 6 10.34 8.13 7.55
C LEU A 6 10.70 7.19 8.70
N SER A 7 10.04 7.37 9.85
CA SER A 7 10.10 6.43 10.97
C SER A 7 9.25 5.19 10.66
N LEU A 8 9.92 4.09 10.33
CA LEU A 8 9.29 2.84 9.90
C LEU A 8 9.88 1.66 10.67
N GLY A 9 9.04 0.68 10.99
CA GLY A 9 9.42 -0.53 11.73
C GLY A 9 8.88 -1.81 11.08
N PHE A 10 9.26 -2.94 11.65
CA PHE A 10 8.79 -4.26 11.25
C PHE A 10 7.42 -4.60 11.85
N LYS A 11 6.60 -5.30 11.06
CA LYS A 11 5.29 -5.84 11.48
C LYS A 11 5.34 -7.32 11.78
N GLY A 12 4.95 -7.69 13.00
CA GLY A 12 4.85 -9.09 13.41
C GLY A 12 6.20 -9.78 13.28
N LYS A 13 6.28 -10.85 12.48
CA LYS A 13 7.51 -11.64 12.26
C LYS A 13 8.33 -11.22 11.02
N ARG A 14 7.92 -10.17 10.29
CA ARG A 14 8.59 -9.76 9.05
C ARG A 14 9.99 -9.20 9.32
N THR A 15 10.87 -9.33 8.33
CA THR A 15 12.26 -8.82 8.32
C THR A 15 12.44 -7.64 7.36
N TYR A 16 11.35 -7.18 6.74
CA TYR A 16 11.31 -6.03 5.83
C TYR A 16 10.22 -5.06 6.27
N VAL A 17 10.40 -3.79 5.91
CA VAL A 17 9.40 -2.72 6.09
C VAL A 17 8.19 -3.03 5.21
N HIS A 18 7.00 -3.07 5.81
CA HIS A 18 5.81 -3.46 5.07
C HIS A 18 5.34 -2.32 4.15
N GLY A 19 4.94 -2.66 2.92
CA GLY A 19 4.56 -1.64 1.94
C GLY A 19 3.35 -0.78 2.33
N SER A 20 2.45 -1.30 3.20
CA SER A 20 1.39 -0.47 3.78
C SER A 20 1.94 0.68 4.64
N ASP A 21 3.02 0.43 5.38
CA ASP A 21 3.65 1.45 6.23
C ASP A 21 4.40 2.47 5.39
N MET A 22 5.06 2.01 4.31
CA MET A 22 5.67 2.90 3.33
C MET A 22 4.63 3.87 2.76
N LEU A 23 3.48 3.35 2.29
CA LEU A 23 2.41 4.18 1.74
C LEU A 23 1.84 5.14 2.80
N ASN A 24 1.43 4.62 3.96
CA ASN A 24 0.83 5.44 5.03
C ASN A 24 1.77 6.55 5.51
N ALA A 25 3.04 6.24 5.78
CA ALA A 25 4.01 7.23 6.24
C ALA A 25 4.33 8.27 5.16
N THR A 26 4.40 7.86 3.90
CA THR A 26 4.57 8.80 2.76
C THR A 26 3.41 9.77 2.71
N MET A 27 2.18 9.27 2.71
CA MET A 27 1.00 10.11 2.58
C MET A 27 0.77 10.99 3.80
N GLN A 28 1.07 10.48 5.01
CA GLN A 28 1.04 11.29 6.23
C GLN A 28 2.04 12.45 6.13
N SER A 29 3.28 12.16 5.70
CA SER A 29 4.29 13.19 5.50
C SER A 29 3.84 14.27 4.51
N ILE A 30 3.20 13.89 3.40
CA ILE A 30 2.65 14.86 2.44
C ILE A 30 1.57 15.70 3.12
N MET A 31 0.59 15.07 3.78
CA MET A 31 -0.51 15.76 4.45
C MET A 31 -0.05 16.70 5.57
N ASP A 32 1.01 16.34 6.31
CA ASP A 32 1.58 17.22 7.36
C ASP A 32 2.17 18.51 6.77
N HIS A 33 2.70 18.44 5.55
CA HIS A 33 3.22 19.61 4.83
C HIS A 33 2.13 20.39 4.08
N THR A 34 1.01 19.73 3.75
CA THR A 34 -0.09 20.30 2.97
C THR A 34 -1.47 19.97 3.58
N PRO A 35 -1.76 20.41 4.82
CA PRO A 35 -2.90 19.92 5.63
C PRO A 35 -4.30 20.25 5.07
N HIS A 36 -4.38 21.12 4.07
CA HIS A 36 -5.64 21.52 3.43
C HIS A 36 -5.68 21.19 1.93
N ALA A 37 -4.62 20.62 1.38
CA ALA A 37 -4.56 20.30 -0.03
C ALA A 37 -5.35 19.03 -0.34
N ARG A 38 -6.06 19.05 -1.46
CA ARG A 38 -6.71 17.84 -1.98
C ARG A 38 -5.68 16.97 -2.71
N ILE A 39 -5.57 15.71 -2.29
CA ILE A 39 -4.71 14.72 -2.93
C ILE A 39 -5.54 13.86 -3.89
N GLU A 40 -5.16 13.85 -5.16
CA GLU A 40 -5.88 13.14 -6.22
C GLU A 40 -4.95 12.30 -7.08
N LYS A 41 -5.51 11.30 -7.78
CA LYS A 41 -4.80 10.44 -8.76
C LYS A 41 -3.47 9.90 -8.22
N LEU A 42 -3.51 9.36 -7.00
CA LEU A 42 -2.35 8.76 -6.37
C LEU A 42 -2.02 7.45 -7.08
N ASP A 43 -0.77 7.31 -7.50
CA ASP A 43 -0.16 6.07 -7.96
C ASP A 43 1.13 5.86 -7.17
N PHE A 44 1.18 4.82 -6.35
CA PHE A 44 2.31 4.51 -5.48
C PHE A 44 2.82 3.12 -5.80
N LYS A 45 4.07 3.01 -6.28
CA LYS A 45 4.68 1.77 -6.75
C LYS A 45 5.97 1.45 -5.99
N ILE A 46 6.00 0.27 -5.38
CA ILE A 46 7.15 -0.27 -4.67
C ILE A 46 7.94 -1.16 -5.63
N GLY A 47 9.21 -0.81 -5.84
CA GLY A 47 10.11 -1.60 -6.69
C GLY A 47 10.85 -2.69 -5.93
N THR A 48 11.17 -2.48 -4.64
CA THR A 48 11.99 -3.39 -3.84
C THR A 48 11.54 -3.41 -2.38
N MET A 49 11.52 -4.58 -1.74
CA MET A 49 11.37 -4.70 -0.28
C MET A 49 12.71 -4.40 0.40
N THR A 50 12.69 -3.76 1.56
CA THR A 50 13.92 -3.35 2.26
C THR A 50 13.75 -3.40 3.77
N SER A 51 14.85 -3.60 4.48
CA SER A 51 14.95 -3.47 5.94
C SER A 51 15.57 -2.13 6.36
N HIS A 52 15.99 -1.29 5.41
CA HIS A 52 16.57 0.01 5.70
C HIS A 52 15.52 1.07 6.05
N LEU A 53 15.96 2.09 6.79
CA LEU A 53 15.24 3.34 6.92
C LEU A 53 15.06 4.00 5.54
N LEU A 54 14.06 4.86 5.41
CA LEU A 54 13.67 5.45 4.13
C LEU A 54 13.59 6.97 4.21
N ASN A 55 14.09 7.64 3.17
CA ASN A 55 13.84 9.05 2.92
C ASN A 55 12.72 9.20 1.91
N CYS A 56 11.73 10.03 2.23
CA CYS A 56 10.69 10.46 1.32
C CYS A 56 11.07 11.80 0.69
N CYS A 57 11.13 11.85 -0.64
CA CYS A 57 11.37 13.07 -1.40
C CYS A 57 10.26 13.28 -2.41
N TRP A 58 9.72 14.49 -2.53
CA TRP A 58 8.73 14.83 -3.56
C TRP A 58 8.82 16.28 -4.03
N TRP A 59 8.38 16.54 -5.26
CA TRP A 59 8.47 17.83 -5.92
C TRP A 59 7.43 17.96 -7.05
N PRO A 60 7.09 19.19 -7.47
CA PRO A 60 6.25 19.41 -8.65
C PRO A 60 6.92 18.80 -9.88
N ARG A 61 6.17 18.04 -10.69
CA ARG A 61 6.72 17.33 -11.85
C ARG A 61 7.35 18.26 -12.90
N SER A 62 6.91 19.52 -12.93
CA SER A 62 7.50 20.59 -13.74
C SER A 62 8.93 20.96 -13.36
N THR A 63 9.45 20.46 -12.24
CA THR A 63 10.78 20.79 -11.73
C THR A 63 11.57 19.50 -11.47
N PRO A 64 12.05 18.81 -12.52
CA PRO A 64 12.67 17.50 -12.40
C PRO A 64 13.77 17.48 -11.34
N GLN A 65 13.75 16.47 -10.47
CA GLN A 65 14.81 16.20 -9.51
C GLN A 65 15.35 14.78 -9.71
N ALA A 66 16.62 14.59 -9.37
CA ALA A 66 17.25 13.29 -9.28
C ALA A 66 17.72 13.10 -7.83
N PRO A 67 16.82 12.74 -6.90
CA PRO A 67 17.23 12.46 -5.53
C PRO A 67 18.28 11.35 -5.53
N ALA A 68 19.30 11.51 -4.69
CA ALA A 68 20.37 10.54 -4.57
C ALA A 68 19.90 9.30 -3.77
N GLY A 69 20.56 8.17 -4.03
CA GLY A 69 20.33 6.91 -3.33
C GLY A 69 19.63 5.86 -4.17
N LYS A 70 19.42 4.69 -3.56
CA LYS A 70 18.73 3.57 -4.19
C LYS A 70 17.22 3.78 -4.10
N ASP A 71 16.55 3.81 -5.24
CA ASP A 71 15.10 3.91 -5.33
C ASP A 71 14.44 2.63 -4.78
N ILE A 72 13.55 2.80 -3.79
CA ILE A 72 12.76 1.74 -3.17
C ILE A 72 11.32 1.77 -3.68
N ALA A 73 10.73 2.97 -3.74
CA ALA A 73 9.41 3.21 -4.29
C ALA A 73 9.38 4.53 -5.08
N ASN A 74 8.47 4.63 -6.04
CA ASN A 74 8.14 5.87 -6.73
C ASN A 74 6.64 6.11 -6.63
N PHE A 75 6.25 7.37 -6.65
CA PHE A 75 4.85 7.74 -6.60
C PHE A 75 4.57 9.04 -7.36
N THR A 76 3.35 9.16 -7.87
CA THR A 76 2.81 10.38 -8.46
C THR A 76 1.45 10.67 -7.85
N PHE A 77 1.11 11.95 -7.80
CA PHE A 77 -0.15 12.43 -7.22
C PHE A 77 -0.38 13.87 -7.67
N TYR A 78 -1.60 14.36 -7.45
CA TYR A 78 -1.97 15.75 -7.68
C TYR A 78 -2.24 16.40 -6.33
N LEU A 79 -1.67 17.60 -6.12
CA LEU A 79 -2.01 18.50 -5.02
C LEU A 79 -2.72 19.71 -5.62
N ASP A 80 -4.01 19.84 -5.31
CA ASP A 80 -4.84 20.96 -5.80
C ASP A 80 -4.69 21.21 -7.32
N GLY A 81 -4.63 20.12 -8.09
CA GLY A 81 -4.50 20.14 -9.55
C GLY A 81 -3.06 20.22 -10.09
N VAL A 82 -2.05 20.39 -9.23
CA VAL A 82 -0.64 20.37 -9.63
C VAL A 82 -0.08 18.96 -9.49
N GLU A 83 0.46 18.41 -10.59
CA GLU A 83 1.08 17.10 -10.59
C GLU A 83 2.44 17.13 -9.88
N HIS A 84 2.63 16.17 -8.98
CA HIS A 84 3.84 15.94 -8.23
C HIS A 84 4.35 14.53 -8.51
N GLU A 85 5.67 14.39 -8.42
CA GLU A 85 6.34 13.10 -8.38
C GLU A 85 7.17 13.00 -7.11
N GLY A 86 7.37 11.78 -6.64
CA GLY A 86 8.19 11.51 -5.48
C GLY A 86 8.79 10.13 -5.48
N ARG A 87 9.77 9.94 -4.60
CA ARG A 87 10.52 8.70 -4.42
C ARG A 87 10.74 8.44 -2.95
N LEU A 88 10.73 7.15 -2.61
CA LEU A 88 11.34 6.65 -1.39
C LEU A 88 12.72 6.14 -1.74
N THR A 89 13.75 6.71 -1.13
CA THR A 89 15.14 6.26 -1.28
C THR A 89 15.64 5.66 0.02
N GLN A 90 16.57 4.72 -0.10
CA GLN A 90 17.22 4.11 1.06
C GLN A 90 18.00 5.18 1.86
N ALA A 91 17.72 5.28 3.16
CA ALA A 91 18.47 6.09 4.11
C ALA A 91 19.56 5.26 4.80
N GLU A 92 20.37 5.91 5.63
CA GLU A 92 21.37 5.24 6.47
C GLU A 92 20.67 4.49 7.62
N GLY A 93 21.20 3.33 8.01
CA GLY A 93 20.64 2.52 9.08
C GLY A 93 19.58 1.50 8.66
N LEU A 94 19.16 0.70 9.63
CA LEU A 94 18.13 -0.33 9.50
C LEU A 94 16.92 0.03 10.37
N ALA A 95 15.74 -0.38 9.93
CA ALA A 95 14.58 -0.44 10.81
C ALA A 95 14.86 -1.48 11.90
N GLU A 96 14.71 -1.10 13.16
CA GLU A 96 14.91 -1.99 14.32
C GLU A 96 13.63 -2.20 15.10
N ASP A 97 12.76 -1.19 15.12
CA ASP A 97 11.49 -1.24 15.82
C ASP A 97 10.60 -2.36 15.28
N ARG A 98 9.94 -3.07 16.20
CA ARG A 98 9.00 -4.13 15.86
C ARG A 98 7.70 -3.93 16.61
N ARG A 99 6.58 -3.89 15.87
CA ARG A 99 5.25 -3.86 16.46
C ARG A 99 4.51 -5.18 16.25
N ALA A 100 3.69 -5.54 17.23
CA ALA A 100 2.75 -6.65 17.09
C ALA A 100 1.79 -6.37 15.92
N TYR A 101 1.45 -7.42 15.18
CA TYR A 101 0.53 -7.32 14.05
C TYR A 101 -0.24 -8.64 13.95
N ASP A 102 -1.47 -8.63 14.44
CA ASP A 102 -2.34 -9.80 14.46
C ASP A 102 -3.35 -9.75 13.31
N GLU A 103 -3.03 -10.48 12.25
CA GLU A 103 -3.86 -10.59 11.06
C GLU A 103 -5.25 -11.23 11.35
N SER A 104 -5.37 -12.02 12.42
CA SER A 104 -6.63 -12.71 12.76
C SER A 104 -7.75 -11.73 13.17
N LEU A 105 -7.38 -10.54 13.64
CA LEU A 105 -8.33 -9.47 13.98
C LEU A 105 -9.03 -8.92 12.72
N ILE A 106 -8.34 -8.90 11.59
CA ILE A 106 -8.95 -8.52 10.31
C ILE A 106 -9.71 -9.71 9.72
N GLU A 107 -9.16 -10.93 9.84
CA GLU A 107 -9.78 -12.17 9.36
C GLU A 107 -11.20 -12.37 9.89
N SER A 108 -11.37 -12.17 11.21
CA SER A 108 -12.67 -12.31 11.87
C SER A 108 -13.74 -11.31 11.39
N ASN A 109 -13.32 -10.27 10.65
CA ASN A 109 -14.17 -9.21 10.12
C ASN A 109 -14.28 -9.26 8.58
N CYS A 110 -13.94 -10.37 7.94
CA CYS A 110 -14.06 -10.52 6.50
C CYS A 110 -14.97 -11.68 6.09
N ARG A 111 -15.54 -11.59 4.89
CA ARG A 111 -16.36 -12.64 4.28
C ARG A 111 -15.98 -12.83 2.84
N TYR A 112 -15.62 -14.06 2.51
CA TYR A 112 -15.36 -14.48 1.14
C TYR A 112 -16.65 -15.02 0.50
N SER A 113 -16.84 -14.76 -0.79
CA SER A 113 -17.98 -15.19 -1.57
C SER A 113 -17.53 -16.04 -2.76
N ASP A 114 -17.78 -17.35 -2.70
CA ASP A 114 -17.51 -18.26 -3.83
C ASP A 114 -18.25 -17.85 -5.10
N ALA A 115 -19.49 -17.37 -4.97
CA ALA A 115 -20.32 -17.01 -6.12
C ALA A 115 -19.81 -15.77 -6.87
N ARG A 116 -19.14 -14.85 -6.15
CA ARG A 116 -18.63 -13.59 -6.71
C ARG A 116 -17.12 -13.58 -6.92
N HIS A 117 -16.40 -14.60 -6.43
CA HIS A 117 -14.94 -14.61 -6.41
C HIS A 117 -14.36 -13.34 -5.77
N SER A 118 -14.98 -12.92 -4.65
CA SER A 118 -14.68 -11.66 -3.98
C SER A 118 -14.55 -11.85 -2.47
N ILE A 119 -13.86 -10.90 -1.83
CA ILE A 119 -13.81 -10.79 -0.37
C ILE A 119 -14.33 -9.43 0.06
N SER A 120 -15.10 -9.40 1.14
CA SER A 120 -15.69 -8.18 1.69
C SER A 120 -15.33 -7.98 3.15
N LEU A 121 -15.25 -6.72 3.59
CA LEU A 121 -15.11 -6.36 4.99
C LEU A 121 -16.50 -6.19 5.62
N THR A 122 -16.74 -6.81 6.77
CA THR A 122 -18.00 -6.63 7.50
C THR A 122 -17.95 -5.44 8.45
N ASN A 123 -16.86 -5.29 9.20
CA ASN A 123 -16.66 -4.18 10.12
C ASN A 123 -15.20 -3.71 10.08
N MET A 124 -14.99 -2.41 10.23
CA MET A 124 -13.64 -1.86 10.34
C MET A 124 -13.02 -2.17 11.72
N PRO A 125 -11.87 -2.87 11.79
CA PRO A 125 -11.16 -3.08 13.05
C PRO A 125 -10.46 -1.79 13.51
N ALA A 126 -10.53 -1.49 14.82
CA ALA A 126 -10.13 -0.19 15.38
C ALA A 126 -8.62 0.10 15.29
N ASP A 127 -7.77 -0.92 15.37
CA ASP A 127 -6.32 -0.77 15.50
C ASP A 127 -5.57 -0.84 14.15
N PHE A 128 -6.28 -0.72 13.03
CA PHE A 128 -5.70 -0.82 11.69
C PHE A 128 -6.09 0.38 10.83
N SER A 129 -5.16 0.82 10.00
CA SER A 129 -5.45 1.76 8.92
C SER A 129 -6.24 1.09 7.79
N SER A 130 -7.01 1.90 7.06
CA SER A 130 -7.75 1.49 5.87
C SER A 130 -6.87 0.71 4.88
N ILE A 131 -5.63 1.16 4.64
CA ILE A 131 -4.68 0.48 3.75
C ILE A 131 -4.19 -0.86 4.30
N GLU A 132 -3.94 -0.99 5.60
CA GLU A 132 -3.57 -2.28 6.21
C GLU A 132 -4.68 -3.32 6.02
N VAL A 133 -5.93 -2.90 6.24
CA VAL A 133 -7.11 -3.75 6.06
C VAL A 133 -7.25 -4.20 4.60
N LEU A 134 -7.18 -3.27 3.65
CA LEU A 134 -7.30 -3.59 2.22
C LEU A 134 -6.18 -4.52 1.73
N ILE A 135 -4.94 -4.29 2.17
CA ILE A 135 -3.81 -5.17 1.84
C ILE A 135 -4.00 -6.56 2.44
N TYR A 136 -4.49 -6.66 3.67
CA TYR A 136 -4.79 -7.95 4.27
C TYR A 136 -5.91 -8.70 3.53
N LEU A 137 -7.05 -8.03 3.27
CA LEU A 137 -8.17 -8.61 2.52
C LEU A 137 -7.69 -9.12 1.16
N ASN A 138 -6.89 -8.33 0.45
CA ASN A 138 -6.36 -8.76 -0.83
C ASN A 138 -5.47 -9.99 -0.70
N LYS A 139 -4.61 -10.06 0.32
CA LYS A 139 -3.80 -11.26 0.61
C LYS A 139 -4.68 -12.48 0.87
N ALA A 140 -5.74 -12.33 1.67
CA ALA A 140 -6.68 -13.40 1.97
C ALA A 140 -7.40 -13.90 0.71
N LEU A 141 -7.87 -12.98 -0.15
CA LEU A 141 -8.46 -13.30 -1.45
C LEU A 141 -7.48 -14.08 -2.33
N HIS A 142 -6.22 -13.65 -2.40
CA HIS A 142 -5.19 -14.34 -3.18
C HIS A 142 -4.92 -15.76 -2.70
N LEU A 143 -4.92 -15.98 -1.38
CA LEU A 143 -4.73 -17.31 -0.80
C LEU A 143 -5.92 -18.25 -1.05
N LYS A 144 -7.11 -17.70 -1.37
CA LYS A 144 -8.29 -18.47 -1.76
C LYS A 144 -8.33 -18.77 -3.25
N GLU A 145 -8.02 -17.76 -4.08
CA GLU A 145 -8.23 -17.82 -5.53
C GLU A 145 -7.00 -18.29 -6.31
N LEU A 146 -5.79 -18.05 -5.80
CA LEU A 146 -4.56 -18.23 -6.57
C LEU A 146 -3.58 -19.19 -5.88
N CYS A 147 -2.97 -20.05 -6.69
CA CYS A 147 -1.85 -20.86 -6.24
C CYS A 147 -0.58 -20.00 -6.08
N LEU A 148 -0.10 -19.87 -4.85
CA LEU A 148 1.16 -19.21 -4.55
C LEU A 148 2.33 -20.12 -4.96
N PRO A 149 3.28 -19.67 -5.81
CA PRO A 149 4.46 -20.45 -6.15
C PRO A 149 5.28 -20.83 -4.92
N THR A 150 5.88 -22.02 -4.92
CA THR A 150 6.69 -22.52 -3.80
C THR A 150 7.81 -21.55 -3.43
N GLY A 151 7.86 -21.19 -2.14
CA GLY A 151 8.86 -20.27 -1.59
C GLY A 151 8.60 -18.79 -1.89
N CYS A 152 7.49 -18.45 -2.54
CA CYS A 152 7.06 -17.06 -2.67
C CYS A 152 6.09 -16.66 -1.55
N GLN A 153 5.92 -15.34 -1.40
CA GLN A 153 4.87 -14.69 -0.63
C GLN A 153 4.13 -13.70 -1.52
N TRP A 154 2.84 -13.51 -1.27
CA TRP A 154 2.08 -12.42 -1.86
C TRP A 154 2.48 -11.10 -1.19
N VAL A 155 3.00 -10.16 -1.99
CA VAL A 155 3.52 -8.88 -1.53
C VAL A 155 2.80 -7.74 -2.23
N PHE A 156 2.36 -6.74 -1.45
CA PHE A 156 1.83 -5.49 -1.97
C PHE A 156 2.93 -4.72 -2.71
N CYS A 157 2.70 -4.39 -3.98
CA CYS A 157 3.68 -3.69 -4.82
C CYS A 157 3.16 -2.38 -5.43
N ARG A 158 1.84 -2.16 -5.52
CA ARG A 158 1.31 -0.89 -6.03
C ARG A 158 -0.08 -0.58 -5.52
N TRP A 159 -0.33 0.70 -5.26
CA TRP A 159 -1.64 1.26 -4.97
C TRP A 159 -1.97 2.35 -5.98
N GLU A 160 -3.21 2.34 -6.48
CA GLU A 160 -3.77 3.43 -7.27
C GLU A 160 -5.09 3.88 -6.63
N SER A 161 -5.33 5.19 -6.51
CA SER A 161 -6.61 5.72 -6.05
C SER A 161 -6.95 7.08 -6.66
N PRO A 162 -8.23 7.35 -6.94
CA PRO A 162 -8.66 8.65 -7.42
C PRO A 162 -8.51 9.77 -6.38
N LYS A 163 -8.65 9.44 -5.08
CA LYS A 163 -8.65 10.38 -3.96
C LYS A 163 -7.91 9.83 -2.74
N TRP A 164 -7.30 10.72 -1.95
CA TRP A 164 -6.69 10.41 -0.67
C TRP A 164 -6.97 11.53 0.35
N PRO A 165 -7.15 11.25 1.66
CA PRO A 165 -7.18 9.92 2.29
C PRO A 165 -8.41 9.11 1.91
N LEU A 166 -8.33 7.80 2.16
CA LEU A 166 -9.50 6.93 2.13
C LEU A 166 -10.43 7.25 3.31
N SER A 167 -11.69 6.82 3.20
CA SER A 167 -12.60 6.78 4.36
C SER A 167 -11.98 5.96 5.49
N HIS A 168 -12.14 6.43 6.72
CA HIS A 168 -11.74 5.68 7.92
C HIS A 168 -12.59 4.41 8.10
N ASP A 169 -13.87 4.48 7.75
CA ASP A 169 -14.75 3.32 7.75
C ASP A 169 -14.83 2.75 6.33
N LEU A 170 -14.38 1.51 6.20
CA LEU A 170 -14.45 0.70 4.98
C LEU A 170 -15.42 -0.48 5.13
N SER A 171 -16.30 -0.47 6.13
CA SER A 171 -17.31 -1.52 6.30
C SER A 171 -18.16 -1.65 5.03
N GLY A 172 -18.25 -2.87 4.49
CA GLY A 172 -18.90 -3.16 3.23
C GLY A 172 -18.02 -3.02 1.97
N VAL A 173 -16.73 -2.68 2.11
CA VAL A 173 -15.80 -2.70 0.96
C VAL A 173 -15.69 -4.12 0.40
N GLU A 174 -15.67 -4.25 -0.92
CA GLU A 174 -15.52 -5.50 -1.66
C GLU A 174 -14.26 -5.43 -2.54
N LEU A 175 -13.51 -6.53 -2.59
CA LEU A 175 -12.31 -6.69 -3.40
C LEU A 175 -12.49 -7.86 -4.36
N THR A 176 -12.14 -7.64 -5.63
CA THR A 176 -12.24 -8.63 -6.70
C THR A 176 -10.96 -8.62 -7.55
N ILE A 177 -10.39 -9.80 -7.82
CA ILE A 177 -9.23 -9.92 -8.72
C ILE A 177 -9.72 -9.74 -10.15
N GLU A 178 -9.38 -8.61 -10.78
CA GLU A 178 -9.79 -8.33 -12.17
C GLU A 178 -8.87 -9.00 -13.18
N GLN A 179 -7.58 -9.10 -12.85
CA GLN A 179 -6.58 -9.58 -13.79
C GLN A 179 -5.42 -10.26 -13.08
N THR A 180 -4.94 -11.35 -13.68
CA THR A 180 -3.66 -11.97 -13.37
C THR A 180 -2.75 -11.86 -14.60
N LEU A 181 -1.57 -11.26 -14.41
CA LEU A 181 -0.52 -11.15 -15.41
C LEU A 181 0.48 -12.28 -15.19
N GLY A 182 0.24 -13.39 -15.88
CA GLY A 182 0.94 -14.65 -15.62
C GLY A 182 0.58 -15.21 -14.25
N THR A 183 1.57 -15.75 -13.52
CA THR A 183 1.37 -16.37 -12.19
C THR A 183 1.86 -15.51 -11.03
N ARG A 184 2.36 -14.31 -11.30
CA ARG A 184 3.15 -13.55 -10.32
C ARG A 184 2.74 -12.11 -10.09
N LEU A 185 1.81 -11.57 -10.87
CA LEU A 185 1.32 -10.21 -10.68
C LEU A 185 -0.19 -10.23 -10.87
N SER A 186 -0.90 -9.55 -9.99
CA SER A 186 -2.35 -9.43 -10.03
C SER A 186 -2.77 -7.98 -9.86
N ARG A 187 -3.96 -7.68 -10.36
CA ARG A 187 -4.65 -6.41 -10.22
C ARG A 187 -6.01 -6.68 -9.60
N THR A 188 -6.26 -6.06 -8.46
CA THR A 188 -7.49 -6.20 -7.68
C THR A 188 -8.21 -4.86 -7.62
N CYS A 189 -9.48 -4.85 -8.03
CA CYS A 189 -10.37 -3.71 -7.88
C CYS A 189 -10.93 -3.65 -6.47
N ILE A 190 -11.17 -2.44 -5.96
CA ILE A 190 -11.66 -2.17 -4.62
C ILE A 190 -12.85 -1.23 -4.73
N GLU A 191 -14.00 -1.72 -4.31
CA GLU A 191 -15.27 -1.02 -4.44
C GLU A 191 -15.93 -0.86 -3.08
N LEU A 192 -16.46 0.34 -2.82
CA LEU A 192 -17.32 0.60 -1.67
C LEU A 192 -18.69 1.00 -2.19
N GLY A 193 -19.65 0.08 -2.11
CA GLY A 193 -20.94 0.22 -2.79
C GLY A 193 -20.78 0.16 -4.30
N ALA A 194 -21.05 1.26 -4.99
CA ALA A 194 -20.89 1.39 -6.46
C ALA A 194 -19.69 2.26 -6.86
N GLU A 195 -18.90 2.74 -5.90
CA GLU A 195 -17.72 3.57 -6.16
C GLU A 195 -16.45 2.72 -6.10
N GLN A 196 -15.67 2.72 -7.18
CA GLN A 196 -14.30 2.21 -7.14
C GLN A 196 -13.40 3.20 -6.39
N ILE A 197 -12.92 2.78 -5.21
CA ILE A 197 -12.09 3.63 -4.34
C ILE A 197 -10.59 3.43 -4.55
N GLY A 198 -10.20 2.37 -5.26
CA GLY A 198 -8.80 2.13 -5.60
C GLY A 198 -8.55 0.84 -6.36
N THR A 199 -7.28 0.60 -6.64
CA THR A 199 -6.76 -0.63 -7.22
C THR A 199 -5.50 -1.03 -6.45
N ILE A 200 -5.42 -2.29 -6.04
CA ILE A 200 -4.21 -2.87 -5.44
C ILE A 200 -3.56 -3.83 -6.44
N TYR A 201 -2.23 -3.80 -6.48
CA TYR A 201 -1.44 -4.80 -7.19
C TYR A 201 -0.58 -5.58 -6.22
N PHE A 202 -0.61 -6.90 -6.39
CA PHE A 202 0.16 -7.85 -5.61
C PHE A 202 1.11 -8.62 -6.51
N SER A 203 2.29 -8.91 -5.99
CA SER A 203 3.25 -9.78 -6.65
C SER A 203 3.66 -10.98 -5.81
N ALA A 204 3.79 -12.14 -6.43
CA ALA A 204 4.37 -13.32 -5.81
C ALA A 204 5.91 -13.23 -5.87
N LEU A 205 6.53 -12.91 -4.74
CA LEU A 205 7.97 -12.68 -4.63
C LEU A 205 8.60 -13.65 -3.64
N LYS A 206 9.85 -14.05 -3.90
CA LYS A 206 10.71 -14.58 -2.85
C LYS A 206 11.17 -13.39 -2.02
N VAL A 207 10.89 -13.43 -0.72
CA VAL A 207 11.31 -12.41 0.22
C VAL A 207 12.28 -13.11 1.16
N ASP A 208 13.57 -12.81 0.99
CA ASP A 208 14.65 -13.31 1.84
C ASP A 208 14.79 -12.46 3.11
#